data_AF-A0AB39T1I0-F1
#
_entry.id   AF-A0AB39T1I0-F1
#
_cell.length_a   1.000
_cell.length_b   1.000
_cell.length_c   1.000
_cell.angle_alpha   90.00
_cell.angle_beta   90.00
_cell.angle_gamma   90.00
#
_symmetry.space_group_name_H-M   'P 1'
#
loop_
_entity.id
_entity.type
_entity.pdbx_description
1 polymer ?
#
loop_
_entity_poly.entity_id
_entity_poly.type
_entity_poly.pdbx_seq_one_letter_code
_entity_poly.pdbx_strand_id
1 'polypeptide(L)'
;MAGDLYAMFTRHPWLVQAFATHLFHGEGKARHDDHNLAVYETAGFAGPAADRAAAAVFTYVLGNASSAAATAALTRRIERDGRDAEEVFATTMKEAAEVAGRFPRLRSRIDAGAAGAYAEGPGDTFAFGLGALLDGLEASLRADATEG
;
A
#
# COMPACT_ATOMS: atom_id res chain seq x y z
N MET A 1 14.30 0.90 4.24
CA MET A 1 13.31 0.44 5.25
C MET A 1 11.90 0.31 4.65
N ALA A 2 11.18 1.40 4.32
CA ALA A 2 9.84 1.29 3.70
C ALA A 2 9.84 0.63 2.30
N GLY A 3 10.82 0.97 1.45
CA GLY A 3 10.98 0.34 0.12
C GLY A 3 11.30 -1.16 0.21
N ASP A 4 12.18 -1.56 1.14
CA ASP A 4 12.53 -2.98 1.34
C ASP A 4 11.33 -3.78 1.87
N LEU A 5 10.55 -3.17 2.78
CA LEU A 5 9.33 -3.77 3.30
C LEU A 5 8.28 -3.94 2.20
N TYR A 6 8.11 -2.93 1.34
CA TYR A 6 7.24 -3.02 0.17
C TYR A 6 7.67 -4.14 -0.78
N ALA A 7 8.97 -4.19 -1.13
CA ALA A 7 9.53 -5.25 -1.98
C ALA A 7 9.39 -6.65 -1.36
N MET A 8 9.48 -6.76 -0.03
CA MET A 8 9.23 -8.01 0.68
C MET A 8 7.77 -8.45 0.53
N PHE A 9 6.81 -7.54 0.74
CA PHE A 9 5.38 -7.87 0.64
C PHE A 9 4.96 -8.20 -0.79
N THR A 10 5.49 -7.51 -1.80
CA THR A 10 5.18 -7.82 -3.21
C THR A 10 5.78 -9.18 -3.64
N ARG A 11 6.97 -9.53 -3.15
CA ARG A 11 7.57 -10.85 -3.38
C ARG A 11 6.86 -11.98 -2.61
N HIS A 12 6.27 -11.67 -1.46
CA HIS A 12 5.56 -12.62 -0.60
C HIS A 12 4.15 -12.14 -0.27
N PRO A 13 3.21 -12.14 -1.24
CA PRO A 13 1.91 -11.51 -1.06
C PRO A 13 1.04 -12.14 0.04
N TRP A 14 1.33 -13.40 0.40
CA TRP A 14 0.69 -14.10 1.51
C TRP A 14 0.94 -13.43 2.87
N LEU A 15 2.06 -12.70 3.03
CA LEU A 15 2.37 -11.99 4.28
C LEU A 15 1.39 -10.85 4.56
N VAL A 16 0.94 -10.14 3.53
CA VAL A 16 -0.04 -9.05 3.67
C VAL A 16 -1.34 -9.60 4.26
N GLN A 17 -1.78 -10.77 3.79
CA GLN A 17 -2.98 -11.44 4.30
C GLN A 17 -2.78 -11.97 5.73
N ALA A 18 -1.57 -12.46 6.04
CA ALA A 18 -1.22 -12.91 7.38
C ALA A 18 -1.29 -11.75 8.39
N PHE A 19 -0.84 -10.54 8.03
CA PHE A 19 -0.97 -9.34 8.87
C PHE A 19 -2.42 -8.96 9.19
N ALA A 20 -3.36 -9.24 8.31
CA ALA A 20 -4.78 -8.99 8.57
C ALA A 20 -5.43 -10.05 9.49
N THR A 21 -4.81 -11.22 9.66
CA THR A 21 -5.45 -12.41 10.25
C THR A 21 -4.69 -13.01 11.44
N HIS A 22 -3.44 -12.60 11.66
CA HIS A 22 -2.57 -13.17 12.69
C HIS A 22 -1.93 -12.07 13.54
N LEU A 23 -1.79 -12.35 14.84
CA LEU A 23 -1.04 -11.52 15.76
C LEU A 23 0.43 -11.95 15.74
N PHE A 24 1.29 -11.12 15.14
CA PHE A 24 2.74 -11.34 15.15
C PHE A 24 3.34 -10.89 16.49
N HIS A 25 3.89 -11.84 17.26
CA HIS A 25 4.42 -11.59 18.61
C HIS A 25 5.77 -12.30 18.88
N GLY A 26 6.42 -12.82 17.84
CA GLY A 26 7.72 -13.48 17.95
C GLY A 26 8.90 -12.50 17.96
N GLU A 27 10.07 -12.98 18.41
CA GLU A 27 11.31 -12.19 18.52
C GLU A 27 11.70 -11.45 17.21
N GLY A 28 11.50 -12.09 16.05
CA GLY A 28 11.77 -11.46 14.76
C GLY A 28 10.91 -10.22 14.50
N LYS A 29 9.64 -10.22 14.93
CA LYS A 29 8.76 -9.05 14.84
C LYS A 29 9.20 -7.97 15.83
N ALA A 30 9.50 -8.35 17.07
CA ALA A 30 10.00 -7.40 18.07
C ALA A 30 11.29 -6.70 17.61
N ARG A 31 12.24 -7.44 17.02
CA ARG A 31 13.48 -6.86 16.47
C ARG A 31 13.21 -5.89 15.31
N HIS A 32 12.24 -6.21 14.46
CA HIS A 32 11.84 -5.33 13.38
C HIS A 32 11.22 -4.04 13.92
N ASP A 33 10.33 -4.15 14.91
CA ASP A 33 9.67 -3.00 15.53
C ASP A 33 10.65 -2.09 16.25
N ASP A 34 11.58 -2.67 17.02
CA ASP A 34 12.65 -1.96 17.72
C ASP A 34 13.54 -1.17 16.73
N HIS A 35 13.96 -1.82 15.63
CA HIS A 35 14.72 -1.14 14.59
C HIS A 35 13.92 -0.02 13.90
N ASN A 36 12.63 -0.24 13.65
CA ASN A 36 11.76 0.74 13.02
C ASN A 36 11.58 1.97 13.93
N LEU A 37 11.34 1.74 15.22
CA LEU A 37 11.18 2.80 16.21
C LEU A 37 12.46 3.64 16.34
N ALA A 38 13.62 3.00 16.40
CA ALA A 38 14.92 3.69 16.47
C ALA A 38 15.16 4.69 15.33
N VAL A 39 14.62 4.42 14.13
CA VAL A 39 14.71 5.35 12.98
C VAL A 39 13.91 6.63 13.25
N TYR A 40 12.69 6.53 13.76
CA TYR A 40 11.87 7.70 14.06
C TYR A 40 12.39 8.49 15.26
N GLU A 41 12.89 7.79 16.28
CA GLU A 41 13.52 8.45 17.44
C GLU A 41 14.77 9.23 17.04
N THR A 42 15.60 8.67 16.15
CA THR A 42 16.76 9.37 15.58
C THR A 42 16.34 10.61 14.77
N ALA A 43 15.17 10.57 14.14
CA ALA A 43 14.61 11.71 13.40
C ALA A 43 14.00 12.79 14.32
N GLY A 44 13.93 12.57 15.64
CA GLY A 44 13.43 13.53 16.62
C GLY A 44 11.99 13.29 17.09
N PHE A 45 11.32 12.23 16.61
CA PHE A 45 10.04 11.82 17.20
C PHE A 45 10.26 11.22 18.58
N ALA A 46 9.33 11.43 19.52
CA ALA A 46 9.42 10.87 20.86
C ALA A 46 8.09 10.29 21.33
N GLY A 47 8.16 9.23 22.14
CA GLY A 47 7.00 8.60 22.77
C GLY A 47 5.89 8.25 21.77
N PRO A 48 4.61 8.54 22.08
CA PRO A 48 3.48 8.18 21.21
C PRO A 48 3.50 8.81 19.82
N ALA A 49 4.33 9.83 19.56
CA ALA A 49 4.48 10.40 18.23
C ALA A 49 5.31 9.47 17.31
N ALA A 50 6.35 8.83 17.84
CA ALA A 50 7.18 7.89 17.08
C ALA A 50 6.37 6.65 16.67
N ASP A 51 5.56 6.11 17.59
CA ASP A 51 4.66 4.98 17.32
C ASP A 51 3.65 5.30 16.22
N ARG A 52 3.04 6.49 16.27
CA ARG A 52 2.07 6.94 15.26
C ARG A 52 2.72 7.11 13.89
N ALA A 53 3.91 7.70 13.82
CA ALA A 53 4.66 7.87 12.58
C ALA A 53 5.03 6.51 11.96
N ALA A 54 5.57 5.59 12.77
CA ALA A 54 5.90 4.24 12.35
C ALA A 54 4.69 3.46 11.83
N ALA A 55 3.57 3.52 12.56
CA ALA A 55 2.33 2.87 12.17
C ALA A 55 1.74 3.44 10.87
N ALA A 56 1.83 4.75 10.65
CA ALA A 56 1.33 5.41 9.44
C ALA A 56 2.11 4.92 8.20
N VAL A 57 3.43 4.94 8.25
CA VAL A 57 4.29 4.45 7.15
C VAL A 57 4.08 2.96 6.91
N PHE A 58 4.00 2.16 7.98
CA PHE A 58 3.74 0.72 7.86
C PHE A 58 2.39 0.44 7.17
N THR A 59 1.33 1.13 7.58
CA THR A 59 -0.01 0.97 7.00
C THR A 59 -0.06 1.42 5.55
N TYR A 60 0.64 2.50 5.19
CA TYR A 60 0.79 2.94 3.81
C TYR A 60 1.47 1.89 2.94
N VAL A 61 2.58 1.30 3.41
CA VAL A 61 3.30 0.23 2.71
C VAL A 61 2.40 -1.00 2.55
N LEU A 62 1.69 -1.40 3.60
CA LEU A 62 0.76 -2.54 3.58
C LEU A 62 -0.38 -2.31 2.59
N GLY A 63 -0.97 -1.12 2.56
CA GLY A 63 -2.02 -0.73 1.62
C GLY A 63 -1.56 -0.81 0.17
N ASN A 64 -0.38 -0.29 -0.13
CA ASN A 64 0.17 -0.36 -1.50
C ASN A 64 0.50 -1.80 -1.92
N ALA A 65 0.90 -2.67 -0.99
CA ALA A 65 1.15 -4.08 -1.30
C ALA A 65 -0.13 -4.94 -1.37
N SER A 66 -1.25 -4.44 -0.86
CA SER A 66 -2.52 -5.16 -0.78
C SER A 66 -3.09 -5.54 -2.16
N SER A 67 -2.88 -4.71 -3.18
CA SER A 67 -3.37 -5.01 -4.53
C SER A 67 -2.75 -6.31 -5.07
N ALA A 68 -1.43 -6.45 -4.99
CA ALA A 68 -0.73 -7.67 -5.41
C ALA A 68 -1.18 -8.91 -4.62
N ALA A 69 -1.40 -8.75 -3.31
CA ALA A 69 -1.91 -9.83 -2.45
C ALA A 69 -3.35 -10.25 -2.80
N ALA A 70 -4.22 -9.28 -3.07
CA ALA A 70 -5.60 -9.52 -3.48
C ALA A 70 -5.65 -10.22 -4.85
N THR A 71 -4.88 -9.74 -5.83
CA THR A 71 -4.78 -10.37 -7.17
C THR A 71 -4.29 -11.80 -7.07
N ALA A 72 -3.22 -12.06 -6.30
CA ALA A 72 -2.69 -13.41 -6.12
C ALA A 72 -3.72 -14.35 -5.46
N ALA A 73 -4.45 -13.87 -4.45
CA ALA A 73 -5.47 -14.69 -3.78
C ALA A 73 -6.70 -14.94 -4.64
N LEU A 74 -7.14 -13.94 -5.40
CA LEU A 74 -8.27 -14.04 -6.31
C LEU A 74 -7.96 -14.98 -7.48
N THR A 75 -6.76 -14.86 -8.08
CA THR A 75 -6.26 -15.76 -9.13
C THR A 75 -6.33 -17.21 -8.67
N ARG A 76 -5.72 -17.53 -7.52
CA ARG A 76 -5.73 -18.89 -6.94
C ARG A 76 -7.15 -19.43 -6.72
N ARG A 77 -8.09 -18.56 -6.31
CA ARG A 77 -9.49 -18.95 -6.10
C ARG A 77 -10.18 -19.26 -7.43
N ILE A 78 -10.04 -18.40 -8.44
CA ILE A 78 -10.66 -18.58 -9.76
C ILE A 78 -10.15 -19.85 -10.44
N GLU A 79 -8.84 -20.07 -10.41
CA GLU A 79 -8.20 -21.25 -10.99
C GLU A 79 -8.65 -22.55 -10.29
N ARG A 80 -8.82 -22.50 -8.95
CA ARG A 80 -9.36 -23.63 -8.19
C ARG A 80 -10.79 -23.98 -8.60
N ASP A 81 -11.57 -22.99 -9.03
CA ASP A 81 -12.93 -23.17 -9.55
C ASP A 81 -12.93 -23.62 -11.03
N GLY A 82 -11.77 -23.90 -11.63
CA GLY A 82 -11.61 -24.40 -12.99
C GLY A 82 -11.80 -23.36 -14.09
N ARG A 83 -11.75 -22.07 -13.73
CA ARG A 83 -11.91 -20.94 -14.66
C ARG A 83 -10.57 -20.31 -14.98
N ASP A 84 -10.49 -19.68 -16.15
CA ASP A 84 -9.32 -18.87 -16.53
C ASP A 84 -9.35 -17.52 -15.80
N ALA A 85 -8.35 -17.29 -14.95
CA ALA A 85 -8.24 -16.04 -14.22
C ALA A 85 -8.00 -14.84 -15.14
N GLU A 86 -7.22 -15.00 -16.20
CA GLU A 86 -6.91 -13.92 -17.16
C GLU A 86 -8.18 -13.46 -17.88
N GLU A 87 -8.98 -14.42 -18.36
CA GLU A 87 -10.27 -14.13 -19.00
C GLU A 87 -11.24 -13.42 -18.04
N VAL A 88 -11.30 -13.88 -16.79
CA VAL A 88 -12.16 -13.27 -15.76
C VAL A 88 -11.71 -11.83 -15.47
N PHE A 89 -10.41 -11.60 -15.28
CA PHE A 89 -9.89 -10.25 -15.07
C PHE A 89 -10.17 -9.34 -16.27
N ALA A 90 -9.88 -9.79 -17.49
CA ALA A 90 -10.13 -9.01 -18.70
C ALA A 90 -11.61 -8.60 -18.84
N THR A 91 -12.52 -9.54 -18.58
CA THR A 91 -13.98 -9.31 -18.63
C THR A 91 -14.41 -8.31 -17.56
N THR A 92 -14.00 -8.51 -16.31
CA THR A 92 -14.34 -7.59 -15.21
C THR A 92 -13.77 -6.19 -15.43
N MET A 93 -12.55 -6.07 -15.97
CA MET A 93 -11.95 -4.76 -16.26
C MET A 93 -12.68 -4.01 -17.37
N LYS A 94 -13.18 -4.73 -18.39
CA LYS A 94 -14.03 -4.15 -19.44
C LYS A 94 -15.33 -3.61 -18.86
N GLU A 95 -16.03 -4.40 -18.05
CA GLU A 95 -17.27 -3.97 -17.37
C GLU A 95 -17.03 -2.75 -16.46
N ALA A 96 -15.92 -2.75 -15.72
CA ALA A 96 -15.53 -1.62 -14.88
C ALA A 96 -15.30 -0.34 -15.69
N ALA A 97 -14.65 -0.43 -16.85
CA ALA A 97 -14.43 0.71 -17.74
C ALA A 97 -15.75 1.26 -18.31
N GLU A 98 -16.70 0.40 -18.69
CA GLU A 98 -18.03 0.81 -19.16
C GLU A 98 -18.82 1.55 -18.07
N VAL A 99 -18.76 1.08 -16.83
CA VAL A 99 -19.38 1.76 -15.68
C VAL A 99 -18.67 3.08 -15.39
N ALA A 100 -17.33 3.09 -15.40
CA ALA A 100 -16.52 4.29 -15.16
C ALA A 100 -16.81 5.40 -16.19
N GLY A 101 -17.10 5.04 -17.45
CA GLY A 101 -17.52 5.98 -18.50
C GLY A 101 -18.79 6.77 -18.19
N ARG A 102 -19.60 6.32 -17.21
CA ARG A 102 -20.79 7.05 -16.74
C ARG A 102 -20.46 8.22 -15.81
N PHE A 103 -19.23 8.28 -15.29
CA PHE A 103 -18.78 9.30 -14.34
C PHE A 103 -17.88 10.32 -15.04
N PRO A 104 -18.23 11.62 -15.06
CA PRO A 104 -17.54 12.61 -15.89
C PRO A 104 -16.02 12.69 -15.68
N ARG A 105 -15.56 12.57 -14.42
CA ARG A 105 -14.13 12.62 -14.08
C ARG A 105 -13.36 11.38 -14.55
N LEU A 106 -13.99 10.20 -14.49
CA LEU A 106 -13.38 8.94 -14.91
C LEU A 106 -13.39 8.81 -16.43
N ARG A 107 -14.52 9.18 -17.05
CA ARG A 107 -14.64 9.27 -18.51
C ARG A 107 -13.54 10.14 -19.11
N SER A 108 -13.30 11.32 -18.55
CA SER A 108 -12.21 12.20 -19.01
C SER A 108 -10.82 11.55 -18.94
N ARG A 109 -10.58 10.60 -18.01
CA ARG A 109 -9.31 9.87 -17.92
C ARG A 109 -9.25 8.73 -18.93
N ILE A 110 -10.36 8.00 -19.12
CA ILE A 110 -10.48 6.94 -20.13
C ILE A 110 -10.27 7.51 -21.53
N ASP A 111 -10.95 8.62 -21.85
CA ASP A 111 -10.89 9.29 -23.16
C ASP A 111 -9.51 9.88 -23.46
N ALA A 112 -8.75 10.30 -22.43
CA ALA A 112 -7.39 10.82 -22.56
C ALA A 112 -6.33 9.74 -22.84
N GLY A 113 -6.72 8.50 -23.14
CA GLY A 113 -5.81 7.37 -23.36
C GLY A 113 -5.24 6.78 -22.06
N ALA A 114 -5.69 7.26 -20.89
CA ALA A 114 -5.32 6.70 -19.60
C ALA A 114 -6.22 5.52 -19.18
N ALA A 115 -6.91 4.86 -20.12
CA ALA A 115 -7.66 3.64 -19.84
C ALA A 115 -6.76 2.51 -19.29
N GLY A 116 -5.54 2.35 -19.84
CA GLY A 116 -4.51 1.46 -19.29
C GLY A 116 -3.98 1.94 -17.93
N ALA A 117 -3.76 3.25 -17.77
CA ALA A 117 -3.33 3.86 -16.50
C ALA A 117 -4.43 3.92 -15.42
N TYR A 118 -5.70 3.71 -15.78
CA TYR A 118 -6.81 3.51 -14.83
C TYR A 118 -6.79 2.08 -14.29
N ALA A 119 -6.48 1.10 -15.14
CA ALA A 119 -6.38 -0.30 -14.78
C ALA A 119 -5.13 -0.61 -13.93
N GLU A 120 -3.97 -0.07 -14.32
CA GLU A 120 -2.70 -0.33 -13.64
C GLU A 120 -2.36 0.72 -12.57
N GLY A 121 -3.09 1.85 -12.54
CA GLY A 121 -2.72 3.02 -11.76
C GLY A 121 -1.50 3.75 -12.35
N PRO A 122 -1.18 4.97 -11.89
CA PRO A 122 0.06 5.64 -12.29
C PRO A 122 1.28 4.83 -11.84
N GLY A 123 2.29 4.71 -12.70
CA GLY A 123 3.64 4.29 -12.28
C GLY A 123 4.15 5.19 -11.15
N ASP A 124 4.96 4.63 -10.26
CA ASP A 124 5.55 5.30 -9.08
C ASP A 124 4.58 5.81 -7.99
N THR A 125 3.32 5.36 -7.99
CA THR A 125 2.32 5.74 -6.96
C THR A 125 2.83 5.50 -5.52
N PHE A 126 3.55 4.39 -5.30
CA PHE A 126 4.15 4.07 -4.01
C PHE A 126 5.23 5.08 -3.58
N ALA A 127 6.17 5.40 -4.48
CA ALA A 127 7.27 6.31 -4.16
C ALA A 127 6.76 7.74 -3.92
N PHE A 128 5.83 8.19 -4.76
CA PHE A 128 5.20 9.50 -4.61
C PHE A 128 4.47 9.64 -3.27
N GLY A 129 3.57 8.69 -2.95
CA GLY A 129 2.80 8.80 -1.71
C GLY A 129 3.64 8.55 -0.46
N LEU A 130 4.71 7.74 -0.54
CA LEU A 130 5.67 7.61 0.55
C LEU A 130 6.39 8.94 0.80
N GLY A 131 6.85 9.62 -0.24
CA GLY A 131 7.46 10.95 -0.13
C GLY A 131 6.51 11.95 0.53
N ALA A 132 5.29 12.07 0.01
CA ALA A 132 4.28 12.97 0.56
C ALA A 132 3.92 12.66 2.03
N LEU A 133 3.88 11.38 2.42
CA LEU A 133 3.63 10.96 3.80
C LEU A 133 4.78 11.37 4.72
N LEU A 134 6.03 11.15 4.30
CA LEU A 134 7.21 11.52 5.09
C LEU A 134 7.33 13.04 5.23
N ASP A 135 7.08 13.80 4.17
CA ASP A 135 7.07 15.26 4.20
C ASP A 135 6.01 15.78 5.19
N GLY A 136 4.83 15.16 5.22
CA GLY A 136 3.76 15.49 6.16
C GLY A 136 4.13 15.18 7.62
N LEU A 137 4.81 14.05 7.86
CA LEU A 137 5.31 13.68 9.19
C LEU A 137 6.39 14.66 9.66
N GLU A 138 7.32 15.04 8.79
CA GLU A 138 8.35 16.04 9.10
C GLU A 138 7.73 17.40 9.42
N ALA A 139 6.74 17.84 8.64
CA ALA A 139 6.03 19.09 8.90
C ALA A 139 5.32 19.08 10.26
N SER A 140 4.69 17.96 10.64
CA SER A 140 4.07 17.80 11.96
C SER A 140 5.11 17.87 13.08
N LEU A 141 6.27 17.21 12.91
CA LEU A 141 7.34 17.24 13.90
C LEU A 141 7.87 18.66 14.13
N ARG A 142 8.03 19.43 13.05
CA ARG A 142 8.48 20.84 13.14
C ARG A 142 7.45 21.73 13.84
N ALA A 143 6.16 21.49 13.62
CA ALA A 143 5.09 22.23 14.28
C ALA A 143 5.08 21.96 15.79
N ASP A 144 5.18 20.70 16.20
CA ASP A 144 5.26 20.32 17.63
C ASP A 144 6.47 20.94 18.32
N ALA A 145 7.61 21.06 17.62
CA ALA A 145 8.83 21.70 18.15
C ALA A 145 8.72 23.24 18.30
N THR A 146 7.78 23.89 17.61
CA THR A 146 7.54 25.34 17.73
C THR A 146 6.52 25.70 18.80
N GLU A 147 5.74 24.74 19.28
CA GLU A 147 4.70 24.93 20.30
C GLU A 147 5.15 24.56 21.73
N GLY A 148 6.29 23.88 21.89
CA GLY A 148 6.91 23.52 23.17
C GLY A 148 8.04 24.44 23.61
#